data_AF-A0A1Q7VKN3-F1
#
_entry.id   AF-A0A1Q7VKN3-F1
#
_cell.length_a   1.000
_cell.length_b   1.000
_cell.length_c   1.000
_cell.angle_alpha   90.00
_cell.angle_beta   90.00
_cell.angle_gamma   90.00
#
_symmetry.space_group_name_H-M   'P 1'
#
loop_
_entity.id
_entity.type
_entity.pdbx_description
1 polymer ?
#
loop_
_entity_poly.entity_id
_entity_poly.type
_entity_poly.pdbx_seq_one_letter_code
_entity_poly.pdbx_strand_id
1 'polypeptide(L)'
;MDLSARTSTGDPEGEVIERLEPPDEQELAQKLEALRGEIELPIPAASAVKIGGERAYRLHRRGVEVEMPVRRSRVNALDVIAYRDGVARLDLRVSSGTYVRAIAEALGGHCATLRRMEVGPFTVEEADPERIVPPDEALARIGLAPEGGPGAAG
;
A
#
# COMPACT_ATOMS: atom_id res chain seq x y z
N MET A 1 -9.35 -1.78 7.31
CA MET A 1 -8.48 -2.87 7.75
C MET A 1 -9.25 -3.65 8.79
N ASP A 2 -9.33 -4.96 8.63
CA ASP A 2 -9.98 -5.85 9.61
C ASP A 2 -8.86 -6.46 10.47
N LEU A 3 -8.92 -6.22 11.77
CA LEU A 3 -7.92 -6.60 12.77
C LEU A 3 -8.34 -7.84 13.58
N SER A 4 -9.44 -8.50 13.20
CA SER A 4 -9.93 -9.74 13.83
C SER A 4 -9.31 -11.01 13.25
N ALA A 5 -8.59 -10.90 12.13
CA ALA A 5 -7.96 -12.03 11.48
C ALA A 5 -6.81 -11.61 10.55
N ARG A 6 -5.86 -12.53 10.36
CA ARG A 6 -4.86 -12.47 9.30
C ARG A 6 -5.23 -13.42 8.16
N THR A 7 -4.90 -13.01 6.95
CA THR A 7 -5.07 -13.84 5.75
C THR A 7 -3.74 -14.10 5.08
N SER A 8 -3.65 -15.20 4.33
CA SER A 8 -2.40 -15.62 3.66
C SER A 8 -1.86 -14.61 2.63
N THR A 9 -2.71 -13.70 2.13
CA THR A 9 -2.38 -12.69 1.12
C THR A 9 -2.40 -11.26 1.64
N GLY A 10 -2.75 -11.05 2.92
CA GLY A 10 -2.93 -9.72 3.52
C GLY A 10 -4.18 -8.97 3.03
N ASP A 11 -5.10 -9.66 2.34
CA ASP A 11 -6.40 -9.18 1.85
C ASP A 11 -7.46 -10.32 1.84
N PRO A 12 -8.74 -10.04 1.54
CA PRO A 12 -9.80 -11.06 1.56
C PRO A 12 -9.71 -12.15 0.49
N GLU A 13 -8.78 -12.06 -0.48
CA GLU A 13 -8.62 -13.11 -1.50
C GLU A 13 -7.88 -14.34 -0.94
N GLY A 14 -7.17 -14.18 0.19
CA GLY A 14 -6.45 -15.24 0.88
C GLY A 14 -7.30 -15.99 1.89
N GLU A 15 -6.79 -17.14 2.32
CA GLU A 15 -7.40 -17.93 3.39
C GLU A 15 -7.10 -17.31 4.75
N VAL A 16 -8.05 -17.40 5.69
CA VAL A 16 -7.81 -17.01 7.09
C VAL A 16 -6.82 -17.98 7.71
N ILE A 17 -5.65 -17.47 8.09
CA ILE A 17 -4.56 -18.26 8.70
C ILE A 17 -4.56 -18.13 10.23
N GLU A 18 -5.13 -17.06 10.76
CA GLU A 18 -5.16 -16.77 12.19
C GLU A 18 -6.37 -15.89 12.51
N ARG A 19 -7.07 -16.20 13.62
CA ARG A 19 -8.10 -15.34 14.21
C ARG A 19 -7.54 -14.70 15.47
N LEU A 20 -7.86 -13.44 15.68
CA LEU A 20 -7.27 -12.57 16.68
C LEU A 20 -8.36 -11.84 17.45
N GLU A 21 -8.08 -11.56 18.72
CA GLU A 21 -8.83 -10.53 19.44
C GLU A 21 -8.35 -9.17 18.93
N PRO A 22 -9.25 -8.29 18.43
CA PRO A 22 -8.84 -6.98 17.98
C PRO A 22 -8.25 -6.14 19.12
N PRO A 23 -7.26 -5.28 18.83
CA PRO A 23 -6.69 -4.40 19.85
C PRO A 23 -7.74 -3.41 20.37
N ASP A 24 -7.59 -2.96 21.61
CA ASP A 24 -8.37 -1.80 22.07
C ASP A 24 -7.90 -0.50 21.37
N GLU A 25 -8.61 0.61 21.59
CA GLU A 25 -8.28 1.89 20.96
C GLU A 25 -6.88 2.40 21.33
N GLN A 26 -6.41 2.12 22.54
CA GLN A 26 -5.12 2.58 23.03
C GLN A 26 -3.97 1.77 22.40
N GLU A 27 -4.11 0.45 22.34
CA GLU A 27 -3.16 -0.43 21.67
C GLU A 27 -3.13 -0.13 20.16
N LEU A 28 -4.28 0.10 19.53
CA LEU A 28 -4.34 0.50 18.13
C LEU A 28 -3.61 1.84 17.91
N ALA A 29 -3.85 2.84 18.74
CA ALA A 29 -3.16 4.13 18.64
C ALA A 29 -1.63 4.00 18.73
N GLN A 30 -1.13 3.15 19.64
CA GLN A 30 0.31 2.88 19.77
C GLN A 30 0.89 2.20 18.53
N LYS A 31 0.20 1.19 17.99
CA LYS A 31 0.62 0.50 16.77
C LYS A 31 0.65 1.45 15.56
N LEU A 32 -0.34 2.33 15.45
CA LEU A 32 -0.39 3.32 14.37
C LEU A 32 0.72 4.37 14.48
N GLU A 33 1.06 4.79 15.71
CA GLU A 33 2.16 5.73 15.93
C GLU A 33 3.51 5.15 15.48
N ALA A 34 3.75 3.87 15.77
CA ALA A 34 4.94 3.15 15.31
C ALA A 34 5.05 3.04 13.78
N LEU A 35 3.96 3.28 13.05
CA LEU A 35 3.92 3.22 11.59
C LEU A 35 4.10 4.58 10.91
N ARG A 36 4.21 5.68 11.67
CA ARG A 36 4.45 7.02 11.11
C ARG A 36 5.92 7.22 10.74
N GLY A 37 6.17 7.99 9.67
CA GLY A 37 7.54 8.29 9.24
C GLY A 37 8.15 7.17 8.41
N GLU A 38 9.46 6.92 8.57
CA GLU A 38 10.15 5.84 7.83
C GLU A 38 10.01 4.51 8.56
N ILE A 39 9.59 3.49 7.82
CA ILE A 39 9.37 2.14 8.31
C ILE A 39 9.92 1.11 7.32
N GLU A 40 10.32 -0.05 7.83
CA GLU A 40 10.67 -1.20 7.01
C GLU A 40 9.64 -2.29 7.24
N LEU A 41 8.93 -2.66 6.17
CA LEU A 41 7.89 -3.69 6.23
C LEU A 41 8.22 -4.83 5.24
N PRO A 42 7.93 -6.09 5.59
CA PRO A 42 7.98 -7.19 4.65
C PRO A 42 7.08 -6.91 3.44
N ILE A 43 7.54 -7.28 2.25
CA ILE A 43 6.68 -7.26 1.07
C ILE A 43 5.67 -8.41 1.18
N PRO A 44 4.36 -8.20 0.88
CA PRO A 44 3.37 -9.27 0.93
C PRO A 44 3.72 -10.42 -0.03
N ALA A 45 3.48 -11.66 0.38
CA ALA A 45 3.73 -12.86 -0.44
C ALA A 45 2.96 -12.82 -1.78
N ALA A 46 1.74 -12.30 -1.74
CA ALA A 46 0.92 -12.02 -2.92
C ALA A 46 1.35 -10.73 -3.65
N SER A 47 2.62 -10.66 -4.09
CA SER A 47 3.19 -9.53 -4.81
C SER A 47 3.94 -9.92 -6.08
N ALA A 48 4.21 -8.92 -6.91
CA ALA A 48 4.95 -9.08 -8.14
C ALA A 48 6.49 -9.00 -7.93
N VAL A 49 7.01 -8.90 -6.72
CA VAL A 49 8.47 -8.92 -6.52
C VAL A 49 9.05 -10.25 -7.00
N LYS A 50 10.28 -10.25 -7.54
CA LYS A 50 10.95 -11.48 -7.95
C LYS A 50 11.85 -12.00 -6.83
N ILE A 51 11.75 -13.28 -6.52
CA ILE A 51 12.58 -14.02 -5.57
C ILE A 51 13.18 -15.19 -6.35
N GLY A 52 14.52 -15.26 -6.41
CA GLY A 52 15.21 -16.30 -7.19
C GLY A 52 14.84 -16.34 -8.68
N GLY A 53 14.45 -15.20 -9.26
CA GLY A 53 14.04 -15.09 -10.67
C GLY A 53 12.53 -15.30 -10.93
N GLU A 54 11.76 -15.79 -9.96
CA GLU A 54 10.32 -16.01 -10.08
C GLU A 54 9.49 -15.00 -9.28
N ARG A 55 8.28 -14.67 -9.74
CA ARG A 55 7.37 -13.74 -9.03
C ARG A 55 6.86 -14.38 -7.72
N ALA A 56 6.90 -13.63 -6.61
CA ALA A 56 6.49 -14.10 -5.28
C ALA A 56 5.07 -14.69 -5.26
N TYR A 57 4.10 -14.06 -5.93
CA TYR A 57 2.73 -14.60 -6.00
C TYR A 57 2.67 -16.01 -6.62
N ARG A 58 3.58 -16.37 -7.54
CA ARG A 58 3.63 -17.71 -8.15
C ARG A 58 4.18 -18.75 -7.17
N LEU A 59 5.17 -18.36 -6.37
CA LEU A 59 5.75 -19.19 -5.32
C LEU A 59 4.71 -19.45 -4.22
N HIS A 60 4.03 -18.39 -3.77
CA HIS A 60 2.96 -18.46 -2.77
C HIS A 60 1.81 -19.37 -3.21
N ARG A 61 1.33 -19.25 -4.46
CA ARG A 61 0.26 -20.13 -5.00
C ARG A 61 0.64 -21.62 -5.06
N ARG A 62 1.94 -21.95 -5.02
CA ARG A 62 2.42 -23.33 -4.95
C ARG A 62 2.68 -23.79 -3.51
N GLY A 63 2.39 -22.96 -2.52
CA GLY A 63 2.70 -23.25 -1.11
C GLY A 63 4.21 -23.24 -0.82
N VAL A 64 5.02 -22.60 -1.66
CA VAL A 64 6.46 -22.49 -1.41
C VAL A 64 6.67 -21.33 -0.43
N GLU A 65 7.06 -21.67 0.80
CA GLU A 65 7.50 -20.69 1.77
C GLU A 65 8.81 -20.06 1.32
N VAL A 66 8.83 -18.73 1.29
CA VAL A 66 10.00 -17.94 0.94
C VAL A 66 10.13 -16.80 1.94
N GLU A 67 11.36 -16.49 2.31
CA GLU A 67 11.65 -15.30 3.10
C GLU A 67 11.36 -14.06 2.23
N MET A 68 10.38 -13.27 2.64
CA MET A 68 9.98 -12.08 1.90
C MET A 68 10.95 -10.94 2.18
N PRO A 69 11.50 -10.27 1.15
CA PRO A 69 12.37 -9.13 1.37
C PRO A 69 11.60 -7.99 2.05
N VAL A 70 12.29 -7.23 2.88
CA VAL A 70 11.77 -5.99 3.49
C VAL A 70 11.90 -4.82 2.52
N ARG A 71 10.99 -3.85 2.65
CA ARG A 71 11.01 -2.61 1.88
C ARG A 71 10.85 -1.41 2.79
N ARG A 72 11.78 -0.47 2.67
CA ARG A 72 11.63 0.85 3.25
C ARG A 72 10.47 1.61 2.60
N SER A 73 9.55 2.08 3.42
CA SER A 73 8.41 2.90 3.08
C SER A 73 8.39 4.14 3.98
N ARG A 74 7.72 5.20 3.53
CA ARG A 74 7.44 6.37 4.36
C ARG A 74 5.93 6.60 4.42
N VAL A 75 5.40 6.70 5.64
CA VAL A 75 4.02 7.11 5.91
C VAL A 75 4.05 8.60 6.28
N ASN A 76 3.63 9.44 5.35
CA ASN A 76 3.62 10.90 5.48
C ASN A 76 2.44 11.39 6.30
N ALA A 77 1.28 10.76 6.18
CA ALA A 77 0.09 11.03 6.97
C ALA A 77 -0.66 9.72 7.22
N LEU A 78 -1.28 9.63 8.40
CA LEU A 78 -2.06 8.49 8.84
C LEU A 78 -3.13 8.99 9.80
N ASP A 79 -4.39 8.87 9.40
CA ASP A 79 -5.53 9.33 10.17
C ASP A 79 -6.53 8.19 10.39
N VAL A 80 -7.05 8.08 11.61
CA VAL A 80 -8.11 7.13 11.95
C VAL A 80 -9.45 7.81 11.70
N ILE A 81 -10.20 7.32 10.72
CA ILE A 81 -11.53 7.84 10.38
C ILE A 81 -12.61 7.19 11.25
N ALA A 82 -12.46 5.88 11.52
CA ALA A 82 -13.33 5.14 12.41
C ALA A 82 -12.65 3.85 12.89
N TYR A 83 -12.97 3.41 14.09
CA TYR A 83 -12.65 2.08 14.59
C TYR A 83 -13.86 1.50 15.31
N ARG A 84 -14.40 0.38 14.82
CA ARG A 84 -15.56 -0.31 15.41
C ARG A 84 -15.47 -1.80 15.11
N ASP A 85 -15.80 -2.63 16.09
CA ASP A 85 -15.91 -4.09 15.94
C ASP A 85 -14.66 -4.73 15.28
N GLY A 86 -13.46 -4.27 15.67
CA GLY A 86 -12.19 -4.75 15.11
C GLY A 86 -11.86 -4.24 13.71
N VAL A 87 -12.66 -3.35 13.12
CA VAL A 87 -12.45 -2.79 11.78
C VAL A 87 -12.03 -1.32 11.87
N ALA A 88 -10.80 -1.04 11.45
CA ALA A 88 -10.24 0.31 11.36
C ALA A 88 -10.35 0.87 9.94
N ARG A 89 -11.02 2.01 9.77
CA ARG A 89 -10.99 2.81 8.54
C ARG A 89 -9.90 3.88 8.69
N LEU A 90 -8.89 3.79 7.84
CA LEU A 90 -7.73 4.67 7.85
C LEU A 90 -7.66 5.49 6.57
N ASP A 91 -7.18 6.72 6.69
CA ASP A 91 -6.68 7.52 5.58
C ASP A 91 -5.14 7.55 5.65
N LEU A 92 -4.47 7.33 4.52
CA LEU A 92 -3.04 7.08 4.44
C LEU A 92 -2.43 7.85 3.28
N ARG A 93 -1.42 8.68 3.57
CA ARG A 93 -0.51 9.23 2.57
C ARG A 93 0.84 8.55 2.70
N VAL A 94 1.26 7.82 1.67
CA VAL A 94 2.47 6.99 1.69
C VAL A 94 3.37 7.26 0.50
N SER A 95 4.66 6.91 0.63
CA SER A 95 5.62 6.92 -0.47
C SER A 95 5.27 5.94 -1.59
N SER A 96 5.85 6.14 -2.77
CA SER A 96 5.67 5.24 -3.90
C SER A 96 6.14 3.82 -3.58
N GLY A 97 5.34 2.83 -4.00
CA GLY A 97 5.65 1.41 -3.83
C GLY A 97 5.46 0.85 -2.41
N THR A 98 4.86 1.62 -1.51
CA THR A 98 4.38 1.11 -0.22
C THR A 98 3.21 0.15 -0.43
N TYR A 99 3.26 -1.00 0.25
CA TYR A 99 2.18 -1.99 0.24
C TYR A 99 1.22 -1.72 1.39
N VAL A 100 0.01 -1.23 1.12
CA VAL A 100 -1.01 -1.00 2.18
C VAL A 100 -1.40 -2.30 2.90
N ARG A 101 -1.30 -3.45 2.22
CA ARG A 101 -1.48 -4.78 2.82
C ARG A 101 -0.44 -5.07 3.91
N ALA A 102 0.82 -4.69 3.69
CA ALA A 102 1.87 -4.83 4.71
C ALA A 102 1.63 -3.93 5.94
N ILE A 103 1.02 -2.75 5.74
CA ILE A 103 0.59 -1.89 6.86
C ILE A 103 -0.52 -2.60 7.66
N ALA A 104 -1.49 -3.21 6.99
CA ALA A 104 -2.55 -3.98 7.67
C ALA A 104 -1.98 -5.17 8.45
N GLU A 105 -1.03 -5.92 7.86
CA GLU A 105 -0.33 -7.03 8.52
C GLU A 105 0.47 -6.55 9.75
N ALA A 106 1.14 -5.40 9.66
CA ALA A 106 1.87 -4.81 10.79
C ALA A 106 0.96 -4.38 11.94
N LEU A 107 -0.29 -3.98 11.64
CA LEU A 107 -1.34 -3.75 12.65
C LEU A 107 -1.92 -5.05 13.21
N GLY A 108 -1.56 -6.19 12.62
CA GLY A 108 -1.98 -7.52 13.02
C GLY A 108 -3.17 -8.06 12.23
N GLY A 109 -3.68 -7.36 11.22
CA GLY A 109 -4.87 -7.76 10.47
C GLY A 109 -4.63 -7.92 8.97
N HIS A 110 -5.69 -7.70 8.20
CA HIS A 110 -5.65 -7.70 6.74
C HIS A 110 -6.39 -6.50 6.13
N CYS A 111 -6.05 -6.18 4.88
CA CYS A 111 -6.65 -5.06 4.15
C CYS A 111 -8.00 -5.48 3.55
N ALA A 112 -9.07 -5.38 4.33
CA ALA A 112 -10.42 -5.75 3.88
C ALA A 112 -10.90 -5.00 2.62
N THR A 113 -10.64 -3.69 2.55
CA THR A 113 -10.99 -2.84 1.40
C THR A 113 -9.92 -1.78 1.20
N LEU A 114 -9.64 -1.42 -0.05
CA LEU A 114 -8.69 -0.38 -0.40
C LEU A 114 -9.23 0.47 -1.55
N ARG A 115 -9.20 1.79 -1.38
CA ARG A 115 -9.45 2.75 -2.45
C ARG A 115 -8.31 3.75 -2.50
N ARG A 116 -7.69 3.89 -3.67
CA ARG A 116 -6.67 4.91 -3.91
C ARG A 116 -7.36 6.20 -4.32
N MET A 117 -7.21 7.24 -3.51
CA MET A 117 -7.84 8.54 -3.74
C MET A 117 -6.96 9.48 -4.57
N GLU A 118 -5.64 9.38 -4.46
CA GLU A 118 -4.69 10.23 -5.19
C GLU A 118 -3.41 9.47 -5.58
N VAL A 119 -2.74 9.94 -6.63
CA VAL A 119 -1.39 9.56 -7.04
C VAL A 119 -0.64 10.84 -7.41
N GLY A 120 0.24 11.32 -6.52
CA GLY A 120 0.88 12.62 -6.72
C GLY A 120 -0.18 13.72 -6.88
N PRO A 121 -0.16 14.51 -7.96
CA PRO A 121 -1.12 15.59 -8.18
C PRO A 121 -2.45 15.12 -8.78
N PHE A 122 -2.61 13.82 -9.10
CA PHE A 122 -3.81 13.29 -9.76
C PHE A 122 -4.76 12.70 -8.73
N THR A 123 -6.00 13.20 -8.69
CA THR A 123 -7.03 12.75 -7.75
C THR A 123 -8.05 11.84 -8.45
N VAL A 124 -8.78 11.03 -7.69
CA VAL A 124 -9.82 10.14 -8.22
C VAL A 124 -11.04 10.93 -8.69
N GLU A 125 -11.26 12.13 -8.17
CA GLU A 125 -12.32 13.04 -8.58
C GLU A 125 -12.12 13.55 -10.01
N GLU A 126 -10.87 13.63 -10.48
CA GLU A 126 -10.52 13.97 -11.86
C GLU A 126 -10.50 12.74 -12.80
N ALA A 127 -10.71 11.53 -12.27
CA ALA A 127 -10.63 10.32 -13.06
C ALA A 127 -11.82 10.19 -14.02
N ASP A 128 -11.50 10.13 -15.30
CA ASP A 128 -12.47 10.01 -16.39
C ASP A 128 -12.04 8.84 -17.31
N PRO A 129 -12.88 7.80 -17.47
CA PRO A 129 -12.55 6.64 -18.29
C PRO A 129 -12.44 6.96 -19.80
N GLU A 130 -13.03 8.06 -20.26
CA GLU A 130 -13.02 8.46 -21.67
C GLU A 130 -11.89 9.44 -21.99
N ARG A 131 -11.34 10.11 -20.97
CA ARG A 131 -10.27 11.09 -21.14
C ARG A 131 -8.91 10.50 -20.77
N ILE A 132 -8.01 10.46 -21.76
CA ILE A 132 -6.59 10.16 -21.54
C ILE A 132 -5.85 11.48 -21.38
N VAL A 133 -5.16 11.67 -20.25
CA VAL A 133 -4.26 12.82 -20.04
C VAL A 133 -3.00 12.60 -20.90
N PRO A 134 -2.66 13.53 -21.82
CA PRO A 134 -1.43 13.46 -22.59
C PRO A 134 -0.18 13.42 -21.71
N PRO A 135 0.89 12.68 -22.07
CA PRO A 135 2.09 12.56 -21.24
C PRO A 135 2.76 13.89 -20.88
N ASP A 136 2.78 14.86 -21.78
CA ASP A 136 3.33 16.21 -21.57
C ASP A 136 2.54 16.99 -20.50
N GLU A 137 1.21 16.94 -20.56
CA GLU A 137 0.33 17.51 -19.53
C GLU A 137 0.57 16.82 -18.18
N ALA A 138 0.68 15.49 -18.18
CA ALA A 138 0.91 14.72 -16.98
C ALA A 138 2.28 15.01 -16.34
N LEU A 139 3.34 15.10 -17.16
CA LEU A 139 4.70 15.43 -16.71
C LEU A 139 4.77 16.83 -16.11
N ALA A 140 4.14 17.82 -16.76
CA ALA A 140 4.09 19.19 -16.26
C ALA A 140 3.46 19.26 -14.86
N ARG A 141 2.39 18.50 -14.60
CA ARG A 141 1.72 18.45 -13.29
C ARG A 141 2.59 17.87 -12.18
N ILE A 142 3.53 16.98 -12.50
CA ILE A 142 4.49 16.42 -11.53
C ILE A 142 5.82 17.19 -11.49
N GLY A 143 5.89 18.36 -12.15
CA GLY A 143 7.07 19.22 -12.14
C GLY A 143 8.23 18.70 -12.99
N LEU A 144 7.96 17.78 -13.92
CA LEU A 144 8.94 17.30 -14.89
C LEU A 144 8.66 18.00 -16.23
N ALA A 145 9.66 18.69 -16.78
CA ALA A 145 9.55 19.21 -18.14
C ALA A 145 9.59 18.03 -19.13
N PRO A 146 8.79 18.04 -20.23
CA PRO A 146 8.96 17.07 -21.29
C PRO A 146 10.37 17.22 -21.88
N GLU A 147 11.16 16.14 -21.91
CA GLU A 147 12.46 16.17 -22.57
C GLU A 147 12.26 16.37 -24.08
N GLY A 148 12.70 17.53 -24.59
CA GLY A 148 12.89 17.76 -26.02
C GLY A 148 12.11 18.94 -26.61
N GLY A 149 12.66 20.15 -26.44
CA GLY A 149 12.55 21.21 -27.45
C GLY A 149 13.92 21.37 -28.14
N PRO A 150 14.01 21.48 -29.48
CA PRO A 150 15.29 21.67 -30.15
C PRO A 150 15.74 23.12 -29.96
N GLY A 151 16.85 23.35 -29.24
CA GLY A 151 17.51 24.66 -29.26
C GLY A 151 18.22 25.05 -27.96
N ALA A 152 19.45 24.59 -27.81
CA ALA A 152 20.48 25.33 -27.08
C ALA A 152 21.82 25.12 -27.80
N ALA A 153 21.92 25.71 -29.00
CA ALA A 153 23.17 26.19 -29.53
C ALA A 153 23.25 27.68 -29.18
N GLY A 154 24.30 28.07 -28.46
CA GLY A 154 24.60 29.42 -28.03
C GLY A 154 25.83 29.42 -27.15
#